data_AF-A0A7C7PBT9-F1
#
_entry.id   AF-A0A7C7PBT9-F1
#
_cell.length_a   1.000
_cell.length_b   1.000
_cell.length_c   1.000
_cell.angle_alpha   90.00
_cell.angle_beta   90.00
_cell.angle_gamma   90.00
#
_symmetry.space_group_name_H-M   'P 1'
#
loop_
_entity.id
_entity.type
_entity.pdbx_description
1 polymer ?
#
loop_
_entity_poly.entity_id
_entity_poly.type
_entity_poly.pdbx_seq_one_letter_code
_entity_poly.pdbx_strand_id
1 'polypeptide(L)'
;MLNNYNEFSIDKKSVKSTLGRNPNEFEWDVLKHFYFSQFLNNPIPGINKIINHGENILWINNSTQLSVGLESKGSVTSFSAGSASTVIGTKPKLTYKSKQSKISFGISHHSIPQLQSITGQESLFFLKNSKELVSACNNILQLGSVIIKQINPSSLGYSLNLLSNNKYGMDLHFSSAKQISILSDKSSHGVLIAANQKLSTKIKGICKKNNQSCLHLGNLKTVQFLSISIRNKRKVNLPLSTLNIAELPKISIVPAIPKTLK
;
A
#
# COMPACT_ATOMS: atom_id res chain seq x y z
N MET A 1 2.13 10.77 19.69
CA MET A 1 3.15 9.73 19.53
C MET A 1 2.55 8.43 20.01
N LEU A 2 2.56 7.34 19.23
CA LEU A 2 2.26 6.02 19.80
C LEU A 2 3.54 5.51 20.45
N ASN A 3 3.71 5.85 21.72
CA ASN A 3 4.60 5.10 22.59
C ASN A 3 3.89 3.79 22.87
N ASN A 4 4.50 2.68 22.45
CA ASN A 4 4.08 1.28 22.62
C ASN A 4 3.25 0.69 21.49
N TYR A 5 3.95 0.19 20.47
CA TYR A 5 3.52 -0.87 19.56
C TYR A 5 3.34 -2.24 20.27
N ASN A 6 3.28 -2.28 21.61
CA ASN A 6 3.31 -3.50 22.43
C ASN A 6 1.96 -4.24 22.49
N GLU A 7 0.87 -3.66 21.97
CA GLU A 7 -0.46 -4.29 21.98
C GLU A 7 -0.73 -5.16 20.73
N PHE A 8 0.17 -5.13 19.74
CA PHE A 8 0.05 -5.90 18.51
C PHE A 8 1.00 -7.09 18.54
N SER A 9 0.48 -8.27 18.92
CA SER A 9 1.27 -9.50 18.91
C SER A 9 1.03 -10.28 17.62
N ILE A 10 2.12 -10.57 16.90
CA ILE A 10 2.12 -11.57 15.83
C ILE A 10 2.24 -12.94 16.48
N ASP A 11 1.43 -13.91 16.07
CA ASP A 11 1.51 -15.27 16.60
C ASP A 11 2.83 -15.94 16.20
N LYS A 12 3.76 -15.95 17.16
CA LYS A 12 5.08 -16.56 17.00
C LYS A 12 5.00 -18.06 16.72
N LYS A 13 4.00 -18.77 17.27
CA LYS A 13 3.86 -20.22 17.07
C LYS A 13 3.49 -20.52 15.63
N SER A 14 2.51 -19.80 15.07
CA SER A 14 2.10 -20.00 13.68
C SER A 14 3.16 -19.56 12.67
N VAL A 15 3.90 -18.47 12.95
CA VAL A 15 5.07 -18.08 12.14
C VAL A 15 6.14 -19.18 12.14
N LYS A 16 6.49 -19.72 13.31
CA LYS A 16 7.46 -20.83 13.42
C LYS A 16 6.97 -22.09 12.69
N SER A 17 5.68 -22.41 12.82
CA SER A 17 5.06 -23.56 12.16
C SER A 17 5.18 -23.45 10.63
N THR A 18 4.87 -22.28 10.07
CA THR A 18 4.93 -22.08 8.61
C THR A 18 6.35 -22.01 8.07
N LEU A 19 7.30 -21.46 8.85
CA LEU A 19 8.70 -21.39 8.43
C LEU A 19 9.47 -22.69 8.68
N GLY A 20 8.98 -23.58 9.55
CA GLY A 20 9.73 -24.75 10.05
C GLY A 20 10.93 -24.38 10.95
N ARG A 21 11.13 -23.09 11.24
CA ARG A 21 12.25 -22.56 12.03
C ARG A 21 11.86 -21.24 12.70
N ASN A 22 12.70 -20.79 13.63
CA ASN A 22 12.58 -19.43 14.13
C ASN A 22 13.07 -18.45 13.05
N PRO A 23 12.31 -17.37 12.76
CA PRO A 23 12.81 -16.29 11.92
C PRO A 23 13.93 -15.53 12.64
N ASN A 24 14.88 -15.02 11.87
CA ASN A 24 15.93 -14.15 12.41
C ASN A 24 15.36 -12.76 12.77
N GLU A 25 16.16 -11.93 13.44
CA GLU A 25 15.73 -10.61 13.90
C GLU A 25 15.21 -9.71 12.77
N PHE A 26 15.88 -9.73 11.62
CA PHE A 26 15.50 -8.92 10.47
C PHE A 26 14.24 -9.45 9.75
N GLU A 27 14.10 -10.77 9.64
CA GLU A 27 12.87 -11.41 9.15
C GLU A 27 11.68 -11.06 10.05
N TRP A 28 11.90 -11.04 11.37
CA TRP A 28 10.90 -10.58 12.33
C TRP A 28 10.49 -9.13 12.09
N ASP A 29 11.44 -8.25 11.84
CA ASP A 29 11.18 -6.84 11.55
C ASP A 29 10.36 -6.66 10.26
N VAL A 30 10.69 -7.42 9.21
CA VAL A 30 9.92 -7.44 7.96
C VAL A 30 8.47 -7.89 8.20
N LEU A 31 8.27 -8.99 8.93
CA LEU A 31 6.94 -9.50 9.25
C LEU A 31 6.10 -8.47 10.03
N LYS A 32 6.73 -7.76 10.99
CA LYS A 32 6.08 -6.65 11.71
C LYS A 32 5.61 -5.56 10.76
N HIS A 33 6.46 -5.11 9.84
CA HIS A 33 6.09 -4.06 8.91
C HIS A 33 4.95 -4.47 7.95
N PHE A 34 4.94 -5.70 7.43
CA PHE A 34 3.80 -6.18 6.63
C PHE A 34 2.51 -6.26 7.46
N TYR A 35 2.59 -6.83 8.67
CA TYR A 35 1.45 -6.95 9.57
C TYR A 35 0.86 -5.59 10.00
N PHE A 36 1.72 -4.66 10.41
CA PHE A 36 1.29 -3.30 10.77
C PHE A 36 0.69 -2.57 9.58
N SER A 37 1.24 -2.80 8.39
CA SER A 37 0.68 -2.20 7.17
C SER A 37 -0.75 -2.67 6.89
N GLN A 38 -1.02 -3.96 7.12
CA GLN A 38 -2.36 -4.52 7.02
C GLN A 38 -3.32 -3.95 8.06
N PHE A 39 -2.87 -3.80 9.30
CA PHE A 39 -3.67 -3.23 10.39
C PHE A 39 -4.00 -1.75 10.17
N LEU A 40 -2.99 -0.94 9.80
CA LEU A 40 -3.11 0.51 9.67
C LEU A 40 -3.81 0.96 8.39
N ASN A 41 -3.96 0.09 7.39
CA ASN A 41 -4.72 0.38 6.18
C ASN A 41 -6.22 0.64 6.45
N ASN A 42 -6.70 0.46 7.69
CA ASN A 42 -8.10 0.60 8.07
C ASN A 42 -8.33 1.68 9.16
N PRO A 43 -8.33 2.97 8.82
CA PRO A 43 -8.61 4.03 9.79
C PRO A 43 -10.09 4.11 10.22
N ILE A 44 -11.02 3.42 9.54
CA ILE A 44 -12.46 3.43 9.84
C ILE A 44 -13.07 2.01 9.68
N PRO A 45 -13.04 1.18 10.74
CA PRO A 45 -13.46 -0.24 10.67
C PRO A 45 -14.87 -0.49 10.12
N GLY A 46 -15.82 0.42 10.34
CA GLY A 46 -17.20 0.30 9.85
C GLY A 46 -17.37 0.48 8.34
N ILE A 47 -16.49 1.25 7.69
CA ILE A 47 -16.55 1.49 6.24
C ILE A 47 -15.89 0.36 5.46
N ASN A 48 -14.99 -0.41 6.09
CA ASN A 48 -14.38 -1.57 5.46
C ASN A 48 -15.37 -2.66 5.07
N LYS A 49 -16.52 -2.81 5.74
CA LYS A 49 -17.57 -3.72 5.22
C LYS A 49 -18.12 -3.25 3.88
N ILE A 50 -18.16 -1.94 3.64
CA ILE A 50 -18.67 -1.35 2.39
C ILE A 50 -17.60 -1.42 1.30
N ILE A 51 -16.34 -1.15 1.64
CA ILE A 51 -15.21 -1.13 0.70
C ILE A 51 -14.65 -2.53 0.41
N ASN A 52 -14.55 -3.43 1.39
CA ASN A 52 -14.01 -4.79 1.16
C ASN A 52 -14.92 -5.64 0.27
N HIS A 53 -16.20 -5.29 0.14
CA HIS A 53 -17.11 -5.93 -0.80
C HIS A 53 -17.02 -5.35 -2.22
N GLY A 54 -16.32 -4.23 -2.44
CA GLY A 54 -16.28 -3.57 -3.76
C GLY A 54 -14.97 -2.87 -4.13
N GLU A 55 -13.88 -3.17 -3.43
CA GLU A 55 -12.58 -2.50 -3.55
C GLU A 55 -12.65 -0.98 -3.22
N ASN A 56 -11.50 -0.29 -3.06
CA ASN A 56 -11.48 1.19 -2.96
C ASN A 56 -11.94 1.88 -4.27
N ILE A 57 -12.22 1.08 -5.29
CA ILE A 57 -12.55 1.42 -6.65
C ILE A 57 -13.80 0.60 -7.01
N LEU A 58 -14.95 1.26 -6.96
CA LEU A 58 -16.22 0.66 -7.35
C LEU A 58 -16.47 0.93 -8.83
N TRP A 59 -16.47 -0.11 -9.66
CA TRP A 59 -16.80 0.04 -11.07
C TRP A 59 -18.26 0.46 -11.23
N ILE A 60 -18.49 1.64 -11.84
CA ILE A 60 -19.82 2.11 -12.19
C ILE A 60 -20.20 1.53 -13.56
N ASN A 61 -19.26 1.53 -14.50
CA ASN A 61 -19.35 0.86 -15.81
C ASN A 61 -17.93 0.65 -16.38
N ASN A 62 -17.83 0.10 -17.59
CA ASN A 62 -16.56 -0.21 -18.27
C ASN A 62 -15.57 0.97 -18.40
N SER A 63 -16.05 2.20 -18.29
CA SER A 63 -15.28 3.43 -18.50
C SER A 63 -15.23 4.34 -17.27
N THR A 64 -15.96 4.03 -16.20
CA THR A 64 -16.02 4.87 -15.00
C THR A 64 -15.92 4.07 -13.72
N GLN A 65 -15.09 4.61 -12.83
CA GLN A 65 -14.83 4.07 -11.50
C GLN A 65 -15.14 5.14 -10.45
N LEU A 66 -15.76 4.72 -9.36
CA LEU A 66 -15.91 5.51 -8.14
C LEU A 66 -14.72 5.20 -7.23
N SER A 67 -13.89 6.20 -6.99
CA SER A 67 -12.76 6.14 -6.08
C SER A 67 -13.16 6.74 -4.73
N VAL A 68 -12.91 6.00 -3.64
CA VAL A 68 -13.20 6.45 -2.28
C VAL A 68 -11.91 6.78 -1.54
N GLY A 69 -11.73 8.05 -1.19
CA GLY A 69 -10.67 8.52 -0.32
C GLY A 69 -11.12 8.60 1.14
N LEU A 70 -10.30 8.10 2.07
CA LEU A 70 -10.61 8.11 3.50
C LEU A 70 -9.53 8.81 4.31
N GLU A 71 -9.97 9.62 5.26
CA GLU A 71 -9.12 10.34 6.22
C GLU A 71 -9.81 10.32 7.59
N SER A 72 -9.13 9.86 8.62
CA SER A 72 -9.60 10.04 10.00
C SER A 72 -8.90 11.26 10.60
N LYS A 73 -9.68 12.21 11.13
CA LYS A 73 -9.18 13.48 11.70
C LYS A 73 -8.43 13.27 13.02
N GLY A 74 -8.70 12.15 13.71
CA GLY A 74 -7.97 11.71 14.90
C GLY A 74 -6.94 10.61 14.62
N SER A 75 -6.74 10.23 13.35
CA SER A 75 -5.71 9.26 13.00
C SER A 75 -4.33 9.84 13.23
N VAL A 76 -3.39 8.97 13.60
CA VAL A 76 -1.95 9.27 13.68
C VAL A 76 -1.38 9.70 12.31
N THR A 77 -2.15 9.50 11.23
CA THR A 77 -1.79 9.80 9.85
C THR A 77 -2.71 10.87 9.24
N SER A 78 -2.18 12.06 8.99
CA SER A 78 -2.88 13.12 8.24
C SER A 78 -2.64 12.94 6.73
N PHE A 79 -3.60 12.35 6.03
CA PHE A 79 -3.62 12.33 4.56
C PHE A 79 -4.97 12.81 4.09
N SER A 80 -4.99 13.76 3.14
CA SER A 80 -6.25 14.31 2.71
C SER A 80 -7.03 13.30 1.87
N ALA A 81 -8.28 13.02 2.24
CA ALA A 81 -9.16 12.16 1.45
C ALA A 81 -9.29 12.64 -0.01
N GLY A 82 -9.08 13.94 -0.27
CA GLY A 82 -9.04 14.48 -1.63
C GLY A 82 -7.81 14.01 -2.41
N SER A 83 -6.63 13.99 -1.77
CA SER A 83 -5.38 13.56 -2.38
C SER A 83 -5.41 12.10 -2.84
N ALA A 84 -6.14 11.22 -2.15
CA ALA A 84 -6.41 9.84 -2.59
C ALA A 84 -7.01 9.81 -4.00
N SER A 85 -8.14 10.50 -4.15
CA SER A 85 -8.97 10.45 -5.34
C SER A 85 -8.29 11.18 -6.52
N THR A 86 -7.51 12.23 -6.25
CA THR A 86 -6.87 13.02 -7.32
C THR A 86 -5.83 12.23 -8.12
N VAL A 87 -5.17 11.23 -7.52
CA VAL A 87 -4.10 10.51 -8.22
C VAL A 87 -4.61 9.62 -9.37
N ILE A 88 -5.88 9.20 -9.29
CA ILE A 88 -6.55 8.45 -10.35
C ILE A 88 -7.23 9.42 -11.35
N GLY A 89 -6.85 10.70 -11.34
CA GLY A 89 -7.36 11.72 -12.27
C GLY A 89 -8.75 12.26 -11.91
N THR A 90 -9.25 12.05 -10.69
CA THR A 90 -10.55 12.62 -10.27
C THR A 90 -10.39 14.04 -9.73
N LYS A 91 -11.30 14.94 -10.06
CA LYS A 91 -11.57 16.10 -9.18
C LYS A 91 -12.54 15.63 -8.09
N PRO A 92 -12.31 15.93 -6.80
CA PRO A 92 -13.23 15.49 -5.77
C PRO A 92 -14.61 16.11 -6.03
N LYS A 93 -15.64 15.27 -6.13
CA LYS A 93 -17.04 15.70 -6.18
C LYS A 93 -17.77 14.92 -5.10
N LEU A 94 -18.22 15.64 -4.07
CA LEU A 94 -18.70 15.16 -2.78
C LEU A 94 -17.58 14.81 -1.79
N THR A 95 -17.49 15.63 -0.74
CA THR A 95 -16.66 15.35 0.43
C THR A 95 -17.56 15.42 1.65
N TYR A 96 -17.69 14.29 2.34
CA TYR A 96 -18.33 14.24 3.65
C TYR A 96 -17.29 14.56 4.72
N LYS A 97 -17.60 15.48 5.63
CA LYS A 97 -16.74 15.83 6.77
C LYS A 97 -17.54 15.67 8.05
N SER A 98 -17.06 14.84 8.96
CA SER A 98 -17.53 14.77 10.35
C SER A 98 -16.50 15.39 11.30
N LYS A 99 -16.77 15.39 12.60
CA LYS A 99 -15.77 15.73 13.63
C LYS A 99 -14.62 14.73 13.67
N GLN A 100 -14.86 13.48 13.28
CA GLN A 100 -13.93 12.36 13.44
C GLN A 100 -13.27 11.93 12.13
N SER A 101 -13.87 12.23 10.98
CA SER A 101 -13.45 11.71 9.68
C SER A 101 -13.75 12.67 8.53
N LYS A 102 -13.08 12.41 7.41
CA LYS A 102 -13.37 12.99 6.11
C LYS A 102 -13.34 11.87 5.08
N ILE A 103 -14.38 11.83 4.26
CA ILE A 103 -14.55 10.87 3.17
C ILE A 103 -14.69 11.69 1.90
N SER A 104 -13.94 11.34 0.87
CA SER A 104 -14.04 11.98 -0.43
C SER A 104 -14.42 10.95 -1.47
N PHE A 105 -15.39 11.29 -2.29
CA PHE A 105 -15.81 10.49 -3.43
C PHE A 105 -15.32 11.20 -4.69
N GLY A 106 -14.82 10.42 -5.65
CA GLY A 106 -14.38 10.92 -6.94
C GLY A 106 -14.80 9.94 -8.02
N ILE A 107 -15.26 10.46 -9.16
CA ILE A 107 -15.49 9.65 -10.36
C ILE A 107 -14.27 9.82 -11.24
N SER A 108 -13.58 8.72 -11.53
CA SER A 108 -12.52 8.67 -12.54
C SER A 108 -13.10 8.13 -13.83
N HIS A 109 -12.81 8.82 -14.92
CA HIS A 109 -13.09 8.31 -16.26
C HIS A 109 -11.82 7.60 -16.73
N HIS A 110 -11.95 6.33 -17.08
CA HIS A 110 -10.95 5.66 -17.91
C HIS A 110 -11.05 6.25 -19.31
N SER A 111 -10.12 7.14 -19.67
CA SER A 111 -9.72 7.25 -21.07
C SER A 111 -8.80 6.07 -21.46
N ILE A 112 -8.17 5.43 -20.48
CA ILE A 112 -7.29 4.26 -20.67
C ILE A 112 -7.66 3.24 -19.57
N PRO A 113 -8.35 2.14 -19.91
CA PRO A 113 -8.61 1.09 -18.94
C PRO A 113 -7.29 0.47 -18.50
N GLN A 114 -7.14 0.19 -17.20
CA GLN A 114 -6.05 -0.64 -16.68
C GLN A 114 -6.29 -2.08 -17.15
N LEU A 115 -6.14 -2.33 -18.45
CA LEU A 115 -6.45 -3.61 -19.10
C LEU A 115 -5.46 -4.72 -18.77
N GLN A 116 -4.41 -4.43 -18.00
CA GLN A 116 -3.35 -5.39 -17.79
C GLN A 116 -3.55 -6.17 -16.49
N SER A 117 -3.64 -7.49 -16.64
CA SER A 117 -3.50 -8.43 -15.53
C SER A 117 -2.04 -8.56 -15.11
N ILE A 118 -1.83 -8.84 -13.83
CA ILE A 118 -0.50 -9.15 -13.30
C ILE A 118 -0.05 -10.50 -13.86
N THR A 119 1.15 -10.50 -14.44
CA THR A 119 1.81 -11.66 -15.07
C THR A 119 2.92 -12.26 -14.21
N GLY A 120 3.30 -11.59 -13.11
CA GLY A 120 4.32 -12.06 -12.18
C GLY A 120 5.75 -11.73 -12.60
N GLN A 121 5.93 -10.73 -13.47
CA GLN A 121 7.23 -10.26 -13.96
C GLN A 121 7.38 -8.74 -13.87
N GLU A 122 6.38 -8.04 -13.34
CA GLU A 122 6.32 -6.59 -13.31
C GLU A 122 7.39 -5.98 -12.41
N SER A 123 7.98 -4.87 -12.85
CA SER A 123 8.76 -3.99 -11.99
C SER A 123 7.82 -3.14 -11.13
N LEU A 124 8.20 -2.99 -9.86
CA LEU A 124 7.45 -2.31 -8.81
C LEU A 124 8.07 -0.95 -8.50
N PHE A 125 7.30 0.12 -8.64
CA PHE A 125 7.71 1.48 -8.30
C PHE A 125 6.77 2.09 -7.29
N PHE A 126 7.33 2.78 -6.30
CA PHE A 126 6.57 3.59 -5.36
C PHE A 126 6.83 5.07 -5.61
N LEU A 127 5.78 5.81 -5.95
CA LEU A 127 5.81 7.26 -6.12
C LEU A 127 5.19 7.88 -4.87
N LYS A 128 6.00 8.64 -4.12
CA LYS A 128 5.54 9.33 -2.92
C LYS A 128 4.61 10.49 -3.28
N ASN A 129 3.60 10.75 -2.46
CA ASN A 129 2.69 11.87 -2.67
C ASN A 129 3.42 13.22 -2.73
N SER A 130 3.02 14.03 -3.72
CA SER A 130 3.57 15.35 -4.06
C SER A 130 2.52 16.15 -4.83
N LYS A 131 2.80 17.41 -5.19
CA LYS A 131 1.92 18.19 -6.07
C LYS A 131 1.99 17.71 -7.52
N GLU A 132 3.10 17.10 -7.91
CA GLU A 132 3.44 16.67 -9.25
C GLU A 132 2.98 15.24 -9.56
N LEU A 133 2.55 14.49 -8.54
CA LEU A 133 2.18 13.07 -8.62
C LEU A 133 1.13 12.81 -9.70
N VAL A 134 0.08 13.64 -9.77
CA VAL A 134 -1.01 13.48 -10.74
C VAL A 134 -0.51 13.58 -12.18
N SER A 135 0.35 14.57 -12.47
CA SER A 135 0.95 14.75 -13.79
C SER A 135 1.87 13.57 -14.15
N ALA A 136 2.66 13.08 -13.19
CA ALA A 136 3.51 11.91 -13.39
C ALA A 136 2.68 10.64 -13.68
N CYS A 137 1.63 10.38 -12.89
CA CYS A 137 0.75 9.24 -13.11
C CYS A 137 0.05 9.30 -14.47
N ASN A 138 -0.45 10.46 -14.88
CA ASN A 138 -1.09 10.62 -16.20
C ASN A 138 -0.13 10.29 -17.35
N ASN A 139 1.10 10.79 -17.29
CA ASN A 139 2.13 10.47 -18.29
C ASN A 139 2.52 8.99 -18.28
N ILE A 140 2.54 8.35 -17.09
CA ILE A 140 2.84 6.92 -16.98
C ILE A 140 1.69 6.07 -17.53
N LEU A 141 0.43 6.44 -17.28
CA LEU A 141 -0.73 5.74 -17.83
C LEU A 141 -0.74 5.76 -19.36
N GLN A 142 -0.26 6.83 -19.98
CA GLN A 142 -0.11 6.93 -21.44
C GLN A 142 0.91 5.95 -22.04
N LEU A 143 1.82 5.38 -21.23
CA LEU A 143 2.73 4.35 -21.72
C LEU A 143 2.02 3.05 -22.10
N GLY A 144 0.79 2.83 -21.60
CA GLY A 144 0.11 1.56 -21.68
C GLY A 144 0.79 0.49 -20.82
N SER A 145 0.09 -0.61 -20.54
CA SER A 145 0.65 -1.75 -19.80
C SER A 145 1.25 -1.37 -18.42
N VAL A 146 0.47 -0.62 -17.64
CA VAL A 146 0.79 -0.24 -16.27
C VAL A 146 -0.43 -0.40 -15.37
N ILE A 147 -0.22 -0.97 -14.19
CA ILE A 147 -1.20 -1.02 -13.10
C ILE A 147 -0.79 0.05 -12.08
N ILE A 148 -1.74 0.90 -11.71
CA ILE A 148 -1.55 1.96 -10.71
C ILE A 148 -2.49 1.69 -9.56
N LYS A 149 -1.92 1.40 -8.39
CA LYS A 149 -2.65 1.25 -7.11
C LYS A 149 -2.35 2.42 -6.20
N GLN A 150 -3.39 3.03 -5.66
CA GLN A 150 -3.25 4.05 -4.64
C GLN A 150 -2.74 3.43 -3.33
N ILE A 151 -1.83 4.13 -2.66
CA ILE A 151 -1.26 3.73 -1.37
C ILE A 151 -1.66 4.75 -0.31
N ASN A 152 -2.48 4.29 0.63
CA ASN A 152 -2.80 5.03 1.84
C ASN A 152 -1.58 5.08 2.77
N PRO A 153 -1.52 6.05 3.71
CA PRO A 153 -0.50 6.06 4.76
C PRO A 153 -0.31 4.70 5.42
N SER A 154 0.94 4.30 5.65
CA SER A 154 1.29 3.03 6.28
C SER A 154 0.82 1.76 5.53
N SER A 155 0.24 1.84 4.34
CA SER A 155 -0.42 0.69 3.67
C SER A 155 0.40 0.04 2.55
N LEU A 156 1.66 0.44 2.36
CA LEU A 156 2.48 -0.04 1.25
C LEU A 156 2.73 -1.56 1.32
N GLY A 157 3.10 -2.09 2.49
CA GLY A 157 3.29 -3.53 2.71
C GLY A 157 2.02 -4.33 2.43
N TYR A 158 0.87 -3.86 2.92
CA TYR A 158 -0.43 -4.47 2.64
C TYR A 158 -0.75 -4.49 1.14
N SER A 159 -0.54 -3.37 0.47
CA SER A 159 -0.83 -3.24 -0.97
C SER A 159 0.09 -4.12 -1.82
N LEU A 160 1.36 -4.27 -1.43
CA LEU A 160 2.29 -5.23 -2.03
C LEU A 160 1.82 -6.67 -1.82
N ASN A 161 1.38 -7.02 -0.62
CA ASN A 161 0.83 -8.34 -0.33
C ASN A 161 -0.44 -8.62 -1.17
N LEU A 162 -1.36 -7.65 -1.29
CA LEU A 162 -2.53 -7.77 -2.15
C LEU A 162 -2.17 -7.89 -3.64
N LEU A 163 -1.17 -7.13 -4.10
CA LEU A 163 -0.69 -7.21 -5.48
C LEU A 163 -0.13 -8.60 -5.80
N SER A 164 0.55 -9.23 -4.82
CA SER A 164 1.03 -10.60 -4.90
C SER A 164 -0.11 -11.61 -5.09
N ASN A 165 -1.28 -11.32 -4.48
CA ASN A 165 -2.49 -12.15 -4.45
C ASN A 165 -2.22 -13.62 -4.09
N ASN A 166 -1.20 -13.90 -3.27
CA ASN A 166 -0.69 -15.24 -2.96
C ASN A 166 -0.29 -16.09 -4.18
N LYS A 167 -0.19 -15.49 -5.36
CA LYS A 167 0.17 -16.15 -6.62
C LYS A 167 1.60 -15.82 -7.05
N TYR A 168 2.02 -14.58 -6.85
CA TYR A 168 3.31 -14.07 -7.31
C TYR A 168 4.16 -13.63 -6.14
N GLY A 169 5.40 -14.12 -6.05
CA GLY A 169 6.37 -13.58 -5.10
C GLY A 169 6.86 -12.20 -5.47
N MET A 170 7.72 -11.69 -4.59
CA MET A 170 8.32 -10.36 -4.70
C MET A 170 9.81 -10.45 -4.41
N ASP A 171 10.63 -9.87 -5.28
CA ASP A 171 12.02 -9.55 -5.00
C ASP A 171 12.11 -8.05 -4.71
N LEU A 172 12.29 -7.69 -3.44
CA LEU A 172 12.42 -6.29 -3.02
C LEU A 172 13.88 -5.93 -2.76
N HIS A 173 14.26 -4.70 -3.12
CA HIS A 173 15.61 -4.19 -3.01
C HIS A 173 15.63 -2.87 -2.22
N PHE A 174 16.42 -2.85 -1.14
CA PHE A 174 16.64 -1.66 -0.31
C PHE A 174 18.13 -1.34 -0.18
N SER A 175 18.46 -0.07 0.03
CA SER A 175 19.85 0.37 0.23
C SER A 175 20.34 0.19 1.67
N SER A 176 19.40 0.06 2.63
CA SER A 176 19.69 -0.18 4.04
C SER A 176 18.53 -0.89 4.74
N ALA A 177 18.79 -1.54 5.88
CA ALA A 177 17.77 -2.19 6.68
C ALA A 177 16.68 -1.22 7.14
N LYS A 178 17.06 0.01 7.51
CA LYS A 178 16.13 1.05 7.98
C LYS A 178 15.05 1.42 6.96
N GLN A 179 15.28 1.22 5.67
CA GLN A 179 14.29 1.53 4.64
C GLN A 179 13.09 0.58 4.64
N ILE A 180 13.17 -0.58 5.31
CA ILE A 180 12.03 -1.49 5.41
C ILE A 180 10.81 -0.84 6.06
N SER A 181 11.04 0.17 6.92
CA SER A 181 9.98 0.91 7.56
C SER A 181 9.02 1.56 6.58
N ILE A 182 9.46 1.84 5.34
CA ILE A 182 8.60 2.40 4.29
C ILE A 182 7.33 1.58 4.05
N LEU A 183 7.36 0.26 4.32
CA LEU A 183 6.21 -0.62 4.16
C LEU A 183 5.05 -0.25 5.09
N SER A 184 5.32 0.31 6.27
CA SER A 184 4.30 0.69 7.25
C SER A 184 4.43 2.12 7.80
N ASP A 185 5.33 2.93 7.23
CA ASP A 185 5.56 4.30 7.69
C ASP A 185 4.37 5.20 7.36
N LYS A 186 3.98 6.08 8.30
CA LYS A 186 2.86 7.02 8.13
C LYS A 186 3.07 8.01 6.98
N SER A 187 4.32 8.30 6.63
CA SER A 187 4.68 9.16 5.52
C SER A 187 4.73 8.43 4.18
N SER A 188 4.62 7.10 4.18
CA SER A 188 4.51 6.28 2.96
C SER A 188 3.08 6.28 2.43
N HIS A 189 2.73 7.34 1.72
CA HIS A 189 1.50 7.44 0.96
C HIS A 189 1.79 7.99 -0.44
N GLY A 190 0.96 7.63 -1.41
CA GLY A 190 1.18 7.94 -2.83
C GLY A 190 0.64 6.83 -3.72
N VAL A 191 1.48 6.30 -4.60
CA VAL A 191 1.09 5.28 -5.59
C VAL A 191 2.12 4.17 -5.70
N LEU A 192 1.62 2.94 -5.80
CA LEU A 192 2.36 1.77 -6.23
C LEU A 192 2.04 1.50 -7.70
N ILE A 193 3.10 1.39 -8.50
CA ILE A 193 3.04 1.11 -9.93
C ILE A 193 3.62 -0.28 -10.15
N ALA A 194 2.87 -1.14 -10.83
CA ALA A 194 3.37 -2.39 -11.38
C ALA A 194 3.35 -2.27 -12.91
N ALA A 195 4.51 -2.43 -13.55
CA ALA A 195 4.66 -2.23 -14.98
C ALA A 195 5.56 -3.30 -15.60
N ASN A 196 5.42 -3.53 -16.90
CA ASN A 196 6.37 -4.36 -17.62
C ASN A 196 7.81 -3.83 -17.44
N GLN A 197 8.78 -4.70 -17.20
CA GLN A 197 10.19 -4.32 -16.97
C GLN A 197 10.77 -3.47 -18.11
N LYS A 198 10.30 -3.65 -19.35
CA LYS A 198 10.71 -2.84 -20.51
C LYS A 198 10.36 -1.35 -20.35
N LEU A 199 9.37 -1.01 -19.52
CA LEU A 199 8.94 0.36 -19.26
C LEU A 199 9.71 1.04 -18.12
N SER A 200 10.54 0.31 -17.38
CA SER A 200 11.24 0.80 -16.19
C SER A 200 12.05 2.08 -16.44
N THR A 201 12.78 2.16 -17.55
CA THR A 201 13.56 3.35 -17.91
C THR A 201 12.66 4.54 -18.27
N LYS A 202 11.56 4.28 -18.98
CA LYS A 202 10.59 5.33 -19.36
C LYS A 202 9.89 5.90 -18.12
N ILE A 203 9.46 5.04 -17.20
CA ILE A 203 8.82 5.45 -15.93
C ILE A 203 9.76 6.32 -15.11
N LYS A 204 11.02 5.90 -14.94
CA LYS A 204 12.04 6.71 -14.24
C LYS A 204 12.27 8.06 -14.94
N GLY A 205 12.30 8.08 -16.27
CA GLY A 205 12.42 9.30 -17.06
C GLY A 205 11.27 10.28 -16.85
N ILE A 206 10.02 9.79 -16.86
CA ILE A 206 8.83 10.60 -16.58
C ILE A 206 8.88 11.17 -15.16
N CYS A 207 9.24 10.34 -14.18
CA CYS A 207 9.36 10.80 -12.80
C CYS A 207 10.40 11.91 -12.66
N LYS A 208 11.57 11.76 -13.30
CA LYS A 208 12.62 12.79 -13.31
C LYS A 208 12.14 14.09 -13.98
N LYS A 209 11.47 14.00 -15.13
CA LYS A 209 10.93 15.17 -15.86
C LYS A 209 9.93 15.96 -15.02
N ASN A 210 9.12 15.26 -14.23
CA ASN A 210 8.09 15.86 -13.38
C ASN A 210 8.58 16.17 -11.96
N ASN A 211 9.89 16.07 -11.67
CA ASN A 211 10.46 16.22 -10.33
C ASN A 211 9.76 15.34 -9.26
N GLN A 212 9.27 14.18 -9.68
CA GLN A 212 8.49 13.26 -8.86
C GLN A 212 9.42 12.23 -8.21
N SER A 213 9.36 12.13 -6.88
CA SER A 213 10.09 11.10 -6.14
C SER A 213 9.60 9.71 -6.55
N CYS A 214 10.52 8.86 -6.99
CA CYS A 214 10.25 7.50 -7.47
C CYS A 214 11.26 6.53 -6.85
N LEU A 215 10.75 5.57 -6.09
CA LEU A 215 11.52 4.47 -5.53
C LEU A 215 11.26 3.20 -6.33
N HIS A 216 12.29 2.63 -6.93
CA HIS A 216 12.20 1.28 -7.51
C HIS A 216 12.31 0.26 -6.38
N LEU A 217 11.19 -0.40 -6.08
CA LEU A 217 11.11 -1.36 -4.98
C LEU A 217 11.68 -2.73 -5.37
N GLY A 218 11.59 -3.10 -6.65
CA GLY A 218 12.04 -4.41 -7.14
C GLY A 218 11.06 -4.99 -8.14
N ASN A 219 10.87 -6.31 -8.14
CA ASN A 219 10.05 -6.99 -9.15
C ASN A 219 9.11 -8.03 -8.53
N LEU A 220 8.01 -8.31 -9.23
CA LEU A 220 7.25 -9.54 -9.05
C LEU A 220 8.01 -10.72 -9.66
N LYS A 221 7.75 -11.91 -9.12
CA LYS A 221 8.25 -13.19 -9.62
C LYS A 221 7.19 -14.26 -9.51
N THR A 222 7.30 -15.30 -10.32
CA THR A 222 6.37 -16.44 -10.32
C THR A 222 6.50 -17.32 -9.07
N VAL A 223 7.68 -17.37 -8.46
CA VAL A 223 7.94 -18.16 -7.24
C VAL A 223 7.33 -17.45 -6.03
N GLN A 224 6.46 -18.12 -5.27
CA GLN A 224 5.67 -17.57 -4.15
C GLN A 224 6.47 -17.27 -2.86
N PHE A 225 7.58 -16.57 -3.01
CA PHE A 225 8.44 -16.12 -1.93
C PHE A 225 8.59 -14.61 -1.97
N LEU A 226 8.58 -14.00 -0.78
CA LEU A 226 9.12 -12.67 -0.57
C LEU A 226 10.63 -12.82 -0.32
N SER A 227 11.44 -12.24 -1.19
CA SER A 227 12.86 -12.07 -0.93
C SER A 227 13.19 -10.59 -0.80
N ILE A 228 13.99 -10.24 0.22
CA ILE A 228 14.46 -8.86 0.42
C ILE A 228 15.98 -8.85 0.38
N SER A 229 16.51 -8.00 -0.48
CA SER A 229 17.95 -7.75 -0.60
C SER A 229 18.31 -6.37 -0.08
N ILE A 230 19.34 -6.31 0.76
CA ILE A 230 19.93 -5.05 1.24
C ILE A 230 21.33 -4.95 0.67
N ARG A 231 21.61 -3.87 -0.09
CA ARG A 231 22.91 -3.69 -0.78
C ARG A 231 23.34 -4.95 -1.54
N ASN A 232 22.41 -5.52 -2.31
CA ASN A 232 22.58 -6.74 -3.11
C ASN A 232 22.83 -8.03 -2.33
N LYS A 233 22.76 -8.02 -0.99
CA LYS A 233 22.81 -9.23 -0.17
C LYS A 233 21.39 -9.62 0.23
N ARG A 234 20.96 -10.84 -0.12
CA ARG A 234 19.67 -11.39 0.33
C ARG A 234 19.69 -11.53 1.85
N LYS A 235 18.70 -10.93 2.51
CA LYS A 235 18.54 -10.95 3.97
C LYS A 235 17.29 -11.67 4.43
N VAL A 236 16.28 -11.74 3.55
CA VAL A 236 15.00 -12.39 3.83
C VAL A 236 14.64 -13.28 2.65
N ASN A 237 14.10 -14.44 2.95
CA ASN A 237 13.45 -15.32 1.99
C ASN A 237 12.32 -16.07 2.70
N LEU A 238 11.10 -15.56 2.58
CA LEU A 238 9.92 -16.05 3.31
C LEU A 238 8.85 -16.52 2.31
N PRO A 239 8.20 -17.66 2.52
CA PRO A 239 6.99 -18.01 1.79
C PRO A 239 5.94 -16.90 1.95
N LEU A 240 5.23 -16.53 0.89
CA LEU A 240 4.18 -15.49 0.96
C LEU A 240 3.10 -15.82 1.99
N SER A 241 2.81 -17.11 2.18
CA SER A 241 1.87 -17.57 3.21
C SER A 241 2.20 -17.01 4.59
N THR A 242 3.48 -16.77 4.89
CA THR A 242 3.92 -16.21 6.18
C THR A 242 3.40 -14.79 6.44
N LEU A 243 3.08 -14.04 5.38
CA LEU A 243 2.53 -12.69 5.49
C LEU A 243 1.04 -12.68 5.89
N ASN A 244 0.33 -13.80 5.77
CA ASN A 244 -1.12 -13.90 6.02
C ASN A 244 -1.49 -14.65 7.30
N ILE A 245 -0.51 -15.12 8.08
CA ILE A 245 -0.73 -15.96 9.27
C ILE A 245 -1.31 -15.16 10.45
N ALA A 246 -1.09 -13.85 10.49
CA ALA A 246 -1.43 -13.05 11.65
C ALA A 246 -2.93 -12.69 11.62
N GLU A 247 -3.70 -13.21 12.57
CA GLU A 247 -5.05 -12.72 12.83
C GLU A 247 -4.99 -11.21 13.10
N LEU A 248 -5.87 -10.45 12.43
CA LEU A 248 -6.01 -9.04 12.76
C LEU A 248 -6.39 -8.91 14.25
N PRO A 249 -5.83 -7.94 15.00
CA PRO A 249 -6.20 -7.70 16.38
C PRO A 249 -7.72 -7.53 16.49
N LYS A 250 -8.36 -8.26 17.42
CA LYS A 250 -9.80 -8.15 17.69
C LYS A 250 -10.22 -6.76 18.18
N ILE A 251 -9.25 -5.91 18.54
CA ILE A 251 -9.49 -4.59 19.10
C ILE A 251 -9.65 -3.60 17.95
N SER A 252 -10.89 -3.19 17.73
CA SER A 252 -11.27 -2.09 16.85
C SER A 252 -10.47 -0.84 17.25
N ILE A 253 -9.90 -0.12 16.27
CA ILE A 253 -9.27 1.19 16.45
C ILE A 253 -10.39 2.21 16.72
N VAL A 254 -11.03 2.11 17.88
CA VAL A 254 -11.75 3.24 18.46
C VAL A 254 -10.67 4.05 19.16
N PRO A 255 -10.37 5.29 18.73
CA PRO A 255 -9.52 6.15 19.54
C PRO A 255 -10.14 6.24 20.93
N ALA A 256 -9.36 5.96 21.97
CA ALA A 256 -9.79 6.10 23.35
C ALA A 256 -10.30 7.53 23.53
N ILE A 257 -11.62 7.68 23.64
CA ILE A 257 -12.22 8.90 24.15
C ILE A 257 -11.65 9.01 25.57
N PRO A 258 -10.92 10.09 25.93
CA PRO A 258 -10.57 10.30 27.32
C PRO A 258 -11.90 10.32 28.06
N LYS A 259 -12.13 9.33 28.94
CA LYS A 259 -13.23 9.45 29.90
C LYS A 259 -12.95 10.76 30.62
N THR A 260 -13.83 11.73 30.41
CA THR A 260 -13.80 12.99 31.15
C THR A 260 -13.65 12.63 32.62
N LEU A 261 -12.53 13.02 33.21
CA LEU A 261 -12.33 13.02 34.65
C LEU A 261 -13.49 13.86 35.21
N LYS A 262 -14.37 13.20 35.97
CA LYS A 262 -15.37 13.88 36.79
C LYS A 262 -14.68 14.61 37.92
#